data_AF-A0A1A9QCH5-F1
#
_entry.id   AF-A0A1A9QCH5-F1
#
_cell.length_a   1.000
_cell.length_b   1.000
_cell.length_c   1.000
_cell.angle_alpha   90.00
_cell.angle_beta   90.00
_cell.angle_gamma   90.00
#
_symmetry.space_group_name_H-M   'P 1'
#
loop_
_entity.id
_entity.type
_entity.pdbx_description
1 polymer ?
#
loop_
_entity_poly.entity_id
_entity_poly.type
_entity_poly.pdbx_seq_one_letter_code
_entity_poly.pdbx_strand_id
1 'polypeptide(L)'
;MAIPSSLITNISLGSVGLATVGGVVYGSYELLKDNPRPISQFLSVKKKVALSQTGDEEAWKTNWKKYLDKYNPPKTPPKVVEPPADPEPAPEPIKNVWDLKDWDTIKGKPTEVPAVFKEKCKSKENEKVAGIWKEEFKNFLDYCTKDDLNDV
;
A
#
# COMPACT_ATOMS: atom_id res chain seq x y z
N MET A 1 4.04 58.50 -36.41
CA MET A 1 3.06 57.61 -35.75
C MET A 1 2.96 56.34 -36.56
N ALA A 2 3.46 55.23 -36.04
CA ALA A 2 3.39 53.90 -36.64
C ALA A 2 2.63 52.98 -35.67
N ILE A 3 1.79 52.13 -36.25
CA ILE A 3 0.71 51.36 -35.63
C ILE A 3 1.29 50.20 -34.80
N PRO A 4 0.77 49.87 -33.60
CA PRO A 4 1.19 48.66 -32.89
C PRO A 4 0.55 47.42 -33.55
N SER A 5 1.39 46.48 -33.98
CA SER A 5 0.96 45.17 -34.46
C SER A 5 0.38 44.35 -33.32
N SER A 6 -0.94 44.17 -33.33
CA SER A 6 -1.66 43.23 -32.48
C SER A 6 -1.29 41.78 -32.85
N LEU A 7 -0.56 41.09 -31.98
CA LEU A 7 -0.42 39.63 -32.04
C LEU A 7 -1.65 39.01 -31.37
N ILE A 8 -2.65 38.66 -32.17
CA ILE A 8 -3.77 37.83 -31.71
C ILE A 8 -3.29 36.37 -31.82
N THR A 9 -2.71 35.86 -30.75
CA THR A 9 -2.32 34.45 -30.65
C THR A 9 -3.58 33.62 -30.40
N ASN A 10 -4.17 33.08 -31.45
CA ASN A 10 -5.26 32.11 -31.34
C ASN A 10 -4.72 30.82 -30.69
N ILE A 11 -5.00 30.63 -29.40
CA ILE A 11 -4.79 29.35 -28.73
C ILE A 11 -5.95 28.44 -29.16
N SER A 12 -5.75 27.70 -30.24
CA SER A 12 -6.63 26.58 -30.58
C SER A 12 -6.47 25.50 -29.51
N LEU A 13 -7.45 25.38 -28.62
CA LEU A 13 -7.67 24.20 -27.78
C LEU A 13 -8.05 23.02 -28.67
N GLY A 14 -7.04 22.47 -29.36
CA GLY A 14 -7.13 21.23 -30.09
C GLY A 14 -7.17 20.07 -29.08
N SER A 15 -8.32 19.40 -29.02
CA SER A 15 -8.54 18.04 -28.50
C SER A 15 -7.70 17.59 -27.29
N VAL A 16 -8.37 17.44 -26.14
CA VAL A 16 -7.91 16.57 -25.05
C VAL A 16 -7.74 15.15 -25.62
N GLY A 17 -6.52 14.83 -26.05
CA GLY A 17 -6.12 13.45 -26.35
C GLY A 17 -6.02 12.71 -25.02
N LEU A 18 -6.88 11.70 -24.82
CA LEU A 18 -6.74 10.78 -23.70
C LEU A 18 -5.42 10.04 -23.88
N ALA A 19 -4.40 10.46 -23.11
CA ALA A 19 -3.11 9.79 -23.09
C ALA A 19 -3.30 8.34 -22.67
N THR A 20 -2.77 7.44 -23.49
CA THR A 20 -2.66 6.01 -23.24
C THR A 20 -1.92 5.75 -21.93
N VAL A 21 -2.18 4.57 -21.37
CA VAL A 21 -1.75 4.15 -20.03
C VAL A 21 -0.22 4.18 -19.91
N GLY A 22 0.38 5.32 -19.54
CA GLY A 22 1.82 5.44 -19.26
C GLY A 22 2.42 6.85 -19.39
N GLY A 23 2.48 7.61 -18.29
CA GLY A 23 3.19 8.92 -18.15
C GLY A 23 2.21 10.11 -18.14
N VAL A 24 2.30 11.12 -17.25
CA VAL A 24 3.46 11.94 -16.85
C VAL A 24 3.33 12.46 -15.40
N VAL A 25 4.45 13.03 -14.97
CA VAL A 25 4.93 13.39 -13.63
C VAL A 25 4.48 14.81 -13.21
N TYR A 26 4.32 15.03 -11.91
CA TYR A 26 4.10 16.30 -11.18
C TYR A 26 2.72 17.00 -11.24
N GLY A 27 1.91 16.87 -12.31
CA GLY A 27 0.55 17.44 -12.39
C GLY A 27 -0.61 16.50 -12.03
N SER A 28 -0.35 15.20 -11.96
CA SER A 28 -1.36 14.16 -11.79
C SER A 28 -1.85 13.96 -10.34
N TYR A 29 -1.14 14.52 -9.35
CA TYR A 29 -1.54 14.45 -7.96
C TYR A 29 -2.90 15.13 -7.70
N GLU A 30 -3.09 16.33 -8.24
CA GLU A 30 -4.34 17.10 -8.11
C GLU A 30 -5.52 16.34 -8.76
N LEU A 31 -5.32 15.76 -9.95
CA LEU A 31 -6.35 15.01 -10.66
C LEU A 31 -6.75 13.68 -9.99
N LEU A 32 -5.86 13.05 -9.24
CA LEU A 32 -6.12 11.77 -8.57
C LEU A 32 -6.71 11.93 -7.15
N LYS A 33 -6.47 13.06 -6.48
CA LYS A 33 -7.14 13.37 -5.20
C LYS A 33 -8.66 13.36 -5.34
N ASP A 34 -9.16 13.95 -6.41
CA ASP A 34 -10.60 14.13 -6.64
C ASP A 34 -11.26 12.91 -7.30
N ASN A 35 -10.46 11.93 -7.75
CA ASN A 35 -10.97 10.70 -8.37
C ASN A 35 -10.22 9.45 -7.86
N PRO A 36 -10.52 8.99 -6.64
CA PRO A 36 -9.84 7.85 -6.04
C PRO A 36 -10.16 6.56 -6.81
N ARG A 37 -9.13 5.73 -7.03
CA ARG A 37 -9.21 4.51 -7.85
C ARG A 37 -8.89 3.26 -7.04
N PRO A 38 -9.41 2.09 -7.43
CA PRO A 38 -9.09 0.83 -6.75
C PRO A 38 -7.58 0.62 -6.68
N ILE A 39 -7.09 0.11 -5.55
CA ILE A 39 -5.67 -0.20 -5.33
C ILE A 39 -5.09 -1.08 -6.47
N SER A 40 -5.87 -2.05 -6.96
CA SER A 40 -5.47 -2.92 -8.07
C SER A 40 -4.99 -2.18 -9.33
N GLN A 41 -5.56 -1.00 -9.62
CA GLN A 41 -5.16 -0.21 -10.79
C GLN A 41 -3.77 0.42 -10.67
N PHE A 42 -3.23 0.51 -9.47
CA PHE A 42 -1.93 1.11 -9.21
C PHE A 42 -0.80 0.07 -9.15
N LEU A 43 -1.11 -1.24 -9.19
CA LEU A 43 -0.09 -2.30 -9.06
C LEU A 43 0.87 -2.36 -10.23
N SER A 44 0.38 -2.12 -11.46
CA SER A 44 1.22 -2.04 -12.66
C SER A 44 2.27 -0.93 -12.59
N VAL A 45 2.02 0.14 -11.82
CA VAL A 45 2.99 1.23 -11.59
C VAL A 45 4.20 0.74 -10.78
N LYS A 46 4.00 -0.29 -9.95
CA LYS A 46 5.03 -0.84 -9.05
C LYS A 46 5.57 -2.18 -9.51
N LYS A 47 5.20 -2.66 -10.70
CA LYS A 47 5.54 -4.01 -11.20
C LYS A 47 5.18 -5.12 -10.18
N LYS A 48 4.02 -4.97 -9.55
CA LYS A 48 3.49 -5.92 -8.57
C LYS A 48 2.22 -6.57 -9.10
N VAL A 49 1.93 -7.77 -8.63
CA VAL A 49 0.64 -8.45 -8.83
C VAL A 49 0.04 -8.82 -7.48
N ALA A 50 -1.29 -8.76 -7.37
CA ALA A 50 -2.00 -9.19 -6.17
C ALA A 50 -1.81 -10.70 -5.97
N LEU A 51 -1.67 -11.12 -4.70
CA LEU A 51 -1.59 -12.53 -4.35
C LEU A 51 -2.92 -13.22 -4.59
N SER A 52 -2.88 -14.38 -5.26
CA SER A 52 -4.05 -15.21 -5.46
C SER A 52 -4.52 -15.83 -4.15
N GLN A 53 -5.82 -15.80 -3.85
CA GLN A 53 -6.35 -16.42 -2.62
C GLN A 53 -6.12 -17.95 -2.58
N THR A 54 -6.20 -18.60 -3.74
CA THR A 54 -6.08 -20.05 -3.92
C THR A 54 -4.68 -20.52 -4.32
N GLY A 55 -3.75 -19.58 -4.53
CA GLY A 55 -2.36 -19.85 -4.88
C GLY A 55 -1.39 -19.11 -3.98
N ASP A 56 -0.13 -19.00 -4.44
CA ASP A 56 0.91 -18.16 -3.83
C ASP A 56 1.20 -18.43 -2.35
N GLU A 57 1.11 -19.70 -1.92
CA GLU A 57 1.21 -20.07 -0.50
C GLU A 57 2.51 -19.61 0.17
N GLU A 58 3.64 -19.70 -0.53
CA GLU A 58 4.93 -19.26 -0.01
C GLU A 58 4.99 -17.74 0.17
N ALA A 59 4.45 -16.99 -0.79
CA ALA A 59 4.38 -15.54 -0.72
C ALA A 59 3.40 -15.10 0.38
N TRP A 60 2.28 -15.80 0.54
CA TRP A 60 1.36 -15.59 1.66
C TRP A 60 2.02 -15.81 3.03
N LYS A 61 2.77 -16.90 3.20
CA LYS A 61 3.51 -17.18 4.45
C LYS A 61 4.54 -16.09 4.73
N THR A 62 5.28 -15.69 3.69
CA THR A 62 6.29 -14.62 3.78
C THR A 62 5.66 -13.30 4.19
N ASN A 63 4.56 -12.90 3.54
CA ASN A 63 3.90 -11.63 3.81
C ASN A 63 3.15 -11.61 5.14
N TRP A 64 2.56 -12.75 5.54
CA TRP A 64 1.97 -12.90 6.88
C TRP A 64 3.03 -12.74 7.96
N LYS A 65 4.21 -13.36 7.79
CA LYS A 65 5.32 -13.16 8.71
C LYS A 65 5.73 -11.69 8.81
N LYS A 66 5.87 -10.98 7.69
CA LYS A 66 6.15 -9.54 7.69
C LYS A 66 5.09 -8.74 8.46
N TYR A 67 3.82 -9.09 8.28
CA TYR A 67 2.71 -8.47 9.01
C TYR A 67 2.84 -8.69 10.52
N LEU A 68 3.14 -9.92 10.94
CA LEU A 68 3.37 -10.25 12.35
C LEU A 68 4.60 -9.54 12.91
N ASP A 69 5.72 -9.50 12.20
CA ASP A 69 6.95 -8.85 12.67
C ASP A 69 6.71 -7.35 12.96
N LYS A 70 5.82 -6.70 12.20
CA LYS A 70 5.47 -5.29 12.40
C LYS A 70 4.43 -5.05 13.50
N TYR A 71 3.40 -5.90 13.62
CA TYR A 71 2.25 -5.66 14.51
C TYR A 71 2.17 -6.60 15.72
N ASN A 72 3.03 -7.60 15.77
CA ASN A 72 3.25 -8.51 16.89
C ASN A 72 4.76 -8.80 16.98
N PRO A 73 5.60 -7.76 17.13
CA PRO A 73 7.05 -7.97 17.19
C PRO A 73 7.35 -8.96 18.32
N PRO A 74 8.36 -9.84 18.14
CA PRO A 74 8.83 -10.68 19.23
C PRO A 74 9.01 -9.80 20.46
N LYS A 75 8.50 -10.23 21.61
CA LYS A 75 8.83 -9.59 22.88
C LYS A 75 10.34 -9.69 22.99
N THR A 76 11.04 -8.62 22.61
CA THR A 76 12.45 -8.52 22.91
C THR A 76 12.51 -8.62 24.43
N PRO A 77 13.33 -9.52 25.01
CA PRO A 77 13.69 -9.33 26.40
C PRO A 77 14.14 -7.87 26.48
N PRO A 78 13.64 -7.09 27.45
CA PRO A 78 14.06 -5.69 27.58
C PRO A 78 15.58 -5.71 27.45
N LYS A 79 16.12 -4.91 26.52
CA LYS A 79 17.57 -4.68 26.49
C LYS A 79 17.96 -4.46 27.94
N VAL A 80 18.92 -5.23 28.44
CA VAL A 80 19.47 -5.06 29.79
C VAL A 80 20.15 -3.70 29.79
N VAL A 81 19.33 -2.65 29.87
CA VAL A 81 19.69 -1.35 30.38
C VAL A 81 19.64 -1.57 31.88
N GLU A 82 20.69 -1.17 32.58
CA GLU A 82 20.74 -1.19 34.04
C GLU A 82 19.38 -0.75 34.63
N PRO A 83 18.89 -1.42 35.67
CA PRO A 83 17.54 -1.24 36.18
C PRO A 83 17.24 0.26 36.37
N PRO A 84 16.30 0.83 35.60
CA PRO A 84 15.78 2.16 35.90
C PRO A 84 15.15 2.09 37.29
N ALA A 85 15.39 3.10 38.13
CA ALA A 85 14.90 3.16 39.51
C ALA A 85 13.36 3.14 39.62
N ASP A 86 12.65 3.25 38.49
CA ASP A 86 11.21 3.21 38.37
C ASP A 86 10.79 2.15 37.33
N PRO A 87 9.80 1.28 37.62
CA PRO A 87 9.34 0.27 36.67
C PRO A 87 8.68 0.96 35.46
N GLU A 88 9.41 1.01 34.35
CA GLU A 88 8.86 1.46 33.06
C GLU A 88 7.74 0.50 32.64
N PRO A 89 6.52 1.00 32.34
CA PRO A 89 5.40 0.16 31.93
C PRO A 89 5.74 -0.57 30.63
N ALA A 90 5.38 -1.86 30.56
CA ALA A 90 5.61 -2.69 29.38
C ALA A 90 5.08 -2.00 28.10
N PRO A 91 5.80 -2.06 26.97
CA PRO A 91 5.34 -1.43 25.73
C PRO A 91 3.99 -2.03 25.33
N GLU A 92 2.99 -1.16 25.13
CA GLU A 92 1.65 -1.60 24.73
C GLU A 92 1.72 -2.35 23.40
N PRO A 93 0.98 -3.46 23.24
CA PRO A 93 0.96 -4.21 21.99
C PRO A 93 0.43 -3.29 20.87
N ILE A 94 1.25 -3.12 19.83
CA ILE A 94 0.93 -2.29 18.67
C ILE A 94 -0.37 -2.80 18.07
N LYS A 95 -1.39 -1.95 18.08
CA LYS A 95 -2.76 -2.27 17.70
C LYS A 95 -2.80 -2.73 16.24
N ASN A 96 -3.45 -3.87 15.99
CA ASN A 96 -3.65 -4.46 14.66
C ASN A 96 -4.28 -3.46 13.67
N VAL A 97 -3.49 -2.90 12.75
CA VAL A 97 -3.94 -1.82 11.84
C VAL A 97 -5.07 -2.24 10.92
N TRP A 98 -5.21 -3.54 10.63
CA TRP A 98 -6.29 -4.06 9.78
C TRP A 98 -7.48 -4.62 10.54
N ASP A 99 -7.44 -4.62 11.88
CA ASP A 99 -8.51 -5.13 12.73
C ASP A 99 -8.98 -6.53 12.27
N LEU A 100 -8.01 -7.42 12.10
CA LEU A 100 -8.26 -8.82 11.75
C LEU A 100 -9.01 -9.49 12.89
N LYS A 101 -10.12 -10.15 12.56
CA LYS A 101 -10.90 -10.96 13.51
C LYS A 101 -9.99 -12.02 14.14
N ASP A 102 -10.25 -12.32 15.41
CA ASP A 102 -9.54 -13.32 16.20
C ASP A 102 -8.02 -13.10 16.28
N TRP A 103 -7.60 -11.82 16.25
CA TRP A 103 -6.19 -11.41 16.28
C TRP A 103 -5.37 -12.11 17.36
N ASP A 104 -5.90 -12.20 18.58
CA ASP A 104 -5.22 -12.82 19.72
C ASP A 104 -4.86 -14.28 19.50
N THR A 105 -5.67 -15.00 18.71
CA THR A 105 -5.47 -16.39 18.34
C THR A 105 -4.51 -16.53 17.16
N ILE A 106 -4.71 -15.72 16.11
CA ILE A 106 -3.95 -15.88 14.86
C ILE A 106 -2.53 -15.32 14.95
N LYS A 107 -2.28 -14.32 15.80
CA LYS A 107 -0.95 -13.71 15.96
C LYS A 107 0.11 -14.68 16.51
N GLY A 108 -0.32 -15.74 17.20
CA GLY A 108 0.54 -16.82 17.70
C GLY A 108 0.93 -17.86 16.66
N LYS A 109 0.43 -17.75 15.42
CA LYS A 109 0.58 -18.77 14.37
C LYS A 109 1.32 -18.20 13.14
N PRO A 110 2.65 -18.02 13.20
CA PRO A 110 3.40 -17.42 12.10
C PRO A 110 3.49 -18.30 10.84
N THR A 111 3.29 -19.61 10.97
CA THR A 111 3.36 -20.58 9.87
C THR A 111 2.01 -20.87 9.20
N GLU A 112 0.91 -20.48 9.84
CA GLU A 112 -0.45 -20.67 9.34
C GLU A 112 -1.01 -19.33 8.89
N VAL A 113 -1.20 -19.15 7.57
CA VAL A 113 -1.77 -17.93 7.01
C VAL A 113 -3.29 -17.95 7.23
N PRO A 114 -3.86 -17.03 8.02
CA PRO A 114 -5.29 -17.03 8.29
C PRO A 114 -6.12 -16.69 7.05
N ALA A 115 -7.28 -17.34 6.88
CA ALA A 115 -8.22 -16.99 5.82
C ALA A 115 -8.66 -15.51 5.91
N VAL A 116 -8.90 -15.01 7.13
CA VAL A 116 -9.26 -13.61 7.38
C VAL A 116 -8.21 -12.62 6.87
N PHE A 117 -6.93 -13.00 6.87
CA PHE A 117 -5.86 -12.17 6.32
C PHE A 117 -5.93 -12.09 4.79
N LYS A 118 -6.12 -13.23 4.13
CA LYS A 118 -6.32 -13.30 2.66
C LYS A 118 -7.59 -12.57 2.22
N GLU A 119 -8.68 -12.71 2.98
CA GLU A 119 -9.94 -12.01 2.73
C GLU A 119 -9.79 -10.50 2.90
N LYS A 120 -9.06 -10.05 3.94
CA LYS A 120 -8.78 -8.63 4.14
C LYS A 120 -8.00 -8.06 2.96
N CYS A 121 -7.00 -8.78 2.46
CA CYS A 121 -6.29 -8.38 1.24
C CYS A 121 -7.23 -8.19 0.05
N LYS A 122 -8.13 -9.15 -0.22
CA LYS A 122 -9.11 -9.01 -1.32
C LYS A 122 -10.06 -7.82 -1.13
N SER A 123 -10.46 -7.53 0.10
CA SER A 123 -11.25 -6.33 0.41
C SER A 123 -10.45 -5.05 0.14
N LYS A 124 -9.19 -5.01 0.57
CA LYS A 124 -8.27 -3.88 0.36
C LYS A 124 -7.94 -3.65 -1.11
N GLU A 125 -7.84 -4.70 -1.92
CA GLU A 125 -7.57 -4.59 -3.36
C GLU A 125 -8.57 -3.67 -4.10
N ASN A 126 -9.84 -3.69 -3.64
CA ASN A 126 -10.93 -2.91 -4.20
C ASN A 126 -11.12 -1.53 -3.52
N GLU A 127 -10.35 -1.25 -2.48
CA GLU A 127 -10.40 0.02 -1.77
C GLU A 127 -9.92 1.15 -2.70
N LYS A 128 -10.69 2.24 -2.73
CA LYS A 128 -10.37 3.39 -3.57
C LYS A 128 -9.40 4.30 -2.83
N VAL A 129 -8.21 4.50 -3.40
CA VAL A 129 -7.18 5.38 -2.86
C VAL A 129 -6.87 6.49 -3.86
N ALA A 130 -6.50 7.66 -3.33
CA ALA A 130 -6.08 8.79 -4.15
C ALA A 130 -4.74 8.56 -4.88
N GLY A 131 -3.99 7.50 -4.55
CA GLY A 131 -2.77 7.14 -5.26
C GLY A 131 -1.76 6.35 -4.44
N ILE A 132 -0.58 6.13 -5.03
CA ILE A 132 0.46 5.22 -4.53
C ILE A 132 1.18 5.68 -3.25
N TRP A 133 0.99 6.94 -2.85
CA TRP A 133 1.61 7.50 -1.63
C TRP A 133 0.79 7.22 -0.38
N LYS A 134 -0.48 6.82 -0.53
CA LYS A 134 -1.40 6.51 0.56
C LYS A 134 -0.94 5.28 1.36
N GLU A 135 -1.15 5.30 2.67
CA GLU A 135 -0.69 4.24 3.55
C GLU A 135 -1.40 2.92 3.25
N GLU A 136 -2.67 3.00 2.87
CA GLU A 136 -3.51 1.88 2.46
C GLU A 136 -2.90 1.17 1.24
N PHE A 137 -2.41 1.94 0.26
CA PHE A 137 -1.70 1.38 -0.89
C PHE A 137 -0.37 0.73 -0.49
N LYS A 138 0.44 1.40 0.35
CA LYS A 138 1.73 0.87 0.81
C LYS A 138 1.55 -0.43 1.61
N ASN A 139 0.61 -0.44 2.55
CA ASN A 139 0.27 -1.63 3.33
C ASN A 139 -0.24 -2.76 2.43
N PHE A 140 -1.09 -2.47 1.44
CA PHE A 140 -1.51 -3.48 0.47
C PHE A 140 -0.31 -4.04 -0.31
N LEU A 141 0.59 -3.17 -0.78
CA LEU A 141 1.77 -3.57 -1.53
C LEU A 141 2.69 -4.49 -0.71
N ASP A 142 2.91 -4.17 0.56
CA ASP A 142 3.83 -4.93 1.42
C ASP A 142 3.30 -6.33 1.79
N TYR A 143 1.98 -6.48 1.90
CA TYR A 143 1.38 -7.67 2.51
C TYR A 143 0.49 -8.49 1.57
N CYS A 144 -0.06 -7.89 0.52
CA CYS A 144 -1.03 -8.52 -0.38
C CYS A 144 -0.51 -8.72 -1.80
N THR A 145 0.76 -8.40 -2.07
CA THR A 145 1.33 -8.49 -3.43
C THR A 145 2.62 -9.30 -3.47
N LYS A 146 2.97 -9.73 -4.68
CA LYS A 146 4.29 -10.27 -5.05
C LYS A 146 4.82 -9.53 -6.28
N ASP A 147 6.11 -9.70 -6.55
CA ASP A 147 6.72 -9.19 -7.78
C ASP A 147 6.09 -9.82 -9.03
N ASP A 148 5.91 -9.00 -10.06
CA ASP A 148 5.50 -9.47 -11.38
C ASP A 148 6.73 -10.08 -12.07
N LEU A 149 6.80 -11.41 -12.12
CA LEU A 149 7.94 -12.17 -12.65
C LEU A 149 8.00 -12.20 -14.19
N ASN A 150 7.13 -11.47 -14.89
CA ASN A 150 7.14 -11.35 -16.36
C ASN A 150 8.28 -10.45 -16.90
N ASP A 151 9.29 -10.12 -16.09
CA ASP A 151 10.43 -9.24 -16.41
C ASP A 151 11.78 -10.01 -16.28
N VAL A 152 11.79 -11.33 -16.49
CA VAL A 152 13.01 -12.17 -16.58
C VAL A 152 13.19 -12.73 -17.98
#